data_AF-A0A7Y1RRU9-F1
#
_entry.id   AF-A0A7Y1RRU9-F1
#
_cell.length_a   1.000
_cell.length_b   1.000
_cell.length_c   1.000
_cell.angle_alpha   90.00
_cell.angle_beta   90.00
_cell.angle_gamma   90.00
#
_symmetry.space_group_name_H-M   'P 1'
#
loop_
_entity.id
_entity.type
_entity.pdbx_description
1 polymer ?
#
loop_
_entity_poly.entity_id
_entity_poly.type
_entity_poly.pdbx_seq_one_letter_code
_entity_poly.pdbx_strand_id
1 'polypeptide(L)'
;MWQRFKRAMRSFAGFFVSSIEDPELILEQNIRDLNDQVPKMNESIAMVRANVTLLEKENMKYQQDVRELTAKVKAAIQAGRDDLAGTYATKLQGEKEALARNQQQLDIAKQAYEKALNVKKAFMREKDRKTQEAMNAVRDARRAKWQAKVADTMESFTVAGVDSTHDEMLRKVQEKTAINEARMQMALESVDHQAAAIEEEAEKIQGDELVKQFKMEMGLMDSPAPVSDVGAGPEKTIGKKVEIK
;
A
#
# COMPACT_ATOMS: atom_id res chain seq x y z
N MET A 1 -21.56 -8.82 9.56
CA MET A 1 -20.44 -8.03 9.00
C MET A 1 -20.62 -7.67 7.52
N TRP A 2 -20.89 -8.61 6.61
CA TRP A 2 -21.02 -8.36 5.16
C TRP A 2 -21.92 -7.17 4.75
N GLN A 3 -23.06 -6.96 5.40
CA GLN A 3 -23.92 -5.78 5.15
C GLN A 3 -23.25 -4.44 5.51
N ARG A 4 -22.34 -4.41 6.50
CA ARG A 4 -21.55 -3.20 6.83
C ARG A 4 -20.54 -2.91 5.73
N PHE A 5 -19.88 -3.93 5.18
CA PHE A 5 -19.00 -3.80 4.02
C PHE A 5 -19.76 -3.31 2.77
N LYS A 6 -20.90 -3.93 2.43
CA LYS A 6 -21.77 -3.44 1.35
C LYS A 6 -22.22 -1.99 1.55
N ARG A 7 -22.56 -1.60 2.79
CA ARG A 7 -22.98 -0.23 3.10
C ARG A 7 -21.82 0.76 2.96
N ALA A 8 -20.63 0.42 3.45
CA ALA A 8 -19.42 1.22 3.25
C ALA A 8 -19.10 1.39 1.75
N MET A 9 -19.14 0.29 0.99
CA MET A 9 -18.98 0.30 -0.47
C MET A 9 -20.03 1.18 -1.18
N ARG A 10 -21.30 1.15 -0.75
CA ARG A 10 -22.38 1.94 -1.34
C ARG A 10 -22.33 3.42 -0.93
N SER A 11 -21.79 3.76 0.24
CA SER A 11 -21.61 5.17 0.64
C SER A 11 -20.53 5.91 -0.16
N PHE A 12 -19.53 5.23 -0.73
CA PHE A 12 -18.55 5.87 -1.61
C PHE A 12 -19.16 6.44 -2.90
N ALA A 13 -20.31 5.93 -3.34
CA ALA A 13 -20.94 6.36 -4.60
C ALA A 13 -21.79 7.65 -4.49
N GLY A 14 -21.95 8.23 -3.29
CA GLY A 14 -23.01 9.20 -3.01
C GLY A 14 -22.59 10.58 -2.50
N PHE A 15 -21.29 10.90 -2.41
CA PHE A 15 -20.82 12.15 -1.81
C PHE A 15 -20.39 13.18 -2.87
N PHE A 16 -21.37 13.84 -3.48
CA PHE A 16 -21.19 15.10 -4.21
C PHE A 16 -22.07 16.16 -3.54
N VAL A 17 -21.47 17.01 -2.73
CA VAL A 17 -22.13 18.21 -2.19
C VAL A 17 -21.54 19.43 -2.89
N SER A 18 -22.34 20.06 -3.73
CA SER A 18 -22.01 21.32 -4.40
C SER A 18 -22.31 22.51 -3.48
N SER A 19 -21.28 23.21 -3.04
CA SER A 19 -21.37 24.59 -2.52
C SER A 19 -20.06 25.34 -2.77
N ILE A 20 -20.11 26.31 -3.69
CA ILE A 20 -19.55 27.69 -3.59
C ILE A 20 -18.09 27.77 -3.05
N GLU A 21 -17.06 28.20 -3.77
CA GLU A 21 -17.04 29.39 -4.65
C GLU A 21 -15.97 29.36 -5.76
N ASP A 22 -14.93 28.50 -5.67
CA ASP A 22 -13.79 28.47 -6.59
C ASP A 22 -13.60 27.03 -7.14
N PRO A 23 -13.65 26.78 -8.47
CA PRO A 23 -13.58 25.42 -9.03
C PRO A 23 -12.27 24.69 -8.73
N GLU A 24 -11.18 25.43 -8.53
CA GLU A 24 -9.88 24.87 -8.11
C GLU A 24 -10.00 24.19 -6.73
N LEU A 25 -10.68 24.83 -5.78
CA LEU A 25 -10.85 24.35 -4.40
C LEU A 25 -11.70 23.06 -4.35
N ILE A 26 -12.70 22.94 -5.23
CA ILE A 26 -13.55 21.74 -5.35
C ILE A 26 -12.71 20.55 -5.86
N LEU A 27 -11.82 20.78 -6.83
CA LEU A 27 -10.94 19.75 -7.38
C LEU A 27 -9.90 19.29 -6.35
N GLU A 28 -9.28 20.23 -5.60
CA GLU A 28 -8.38 19.91 -4.50
C GLU A 28 -9.08 19.12 -3.38
N GLN A 29 -10.31 19.51 -3.00
CA GLN A 29 -11.10 18.77 -2.02
C GLN A 29 -11.46 17.37 -2.53
N ASN A 30 -11.78 17.20 -3.81
CA ASN A 30 -12.06 15.88 -4.38
C ASN A 30 -10.84 14.94 -4.28
N ILE A 31 -9.64 15.44 -4.59
CA ILE A 31 -8.38 14.69 -4.43
C ILE A 31 -8.17 14.30 -2.96
N ARG A 32 -8.40 15.23 -2.02
CA ARG A 32 -8.32 14.98 -0.58
C ARG A 32 -9.30 13.89 -0.14
N ASP A 33 -10.58 14.01 -0.51
CA ASP A 33 -11.62 13.04 -0.21
C ASP A 33 -11.31 11.64 -0.76
N LEU A 34 -10.73 11.54 -1.96
CA LEU A 34 -10.31 10.27 -2.54
C LEU A 34 -9.10 9.66 -1.81
N ASN A 35 -8.13 10.48 -1.39
CA ASN A 35 -7.00 10.01 -0.57
C ASN A 35 -7.48 9.50 0.80
N ASP A 36 -8.42 10.19 1.45
CA ASP A 36 -9.02 9.81 2.74
C ASP A 36 -9.87 8.53 2.68
N GLN A 37 -10.20 8.03 1.50
CA GLN A 37 -10.88 6.75 1.30
C GLN A 37 -9.90 5.56 1.28
N VAL A 38 -8.64 5.77 0.90
CA VAL A 38 -7.63 4.70 0.81
C VAL A 38 -7.38 4.03 2.18
N PRO A 39 -7.19 4.75 3.30
CA PRO A 39 -7.06 4.13 4.63
C PRO A 39 -8.30 3.31 5.04
N LYS A 40 -9.51 3.84 4.82
CA LYS A 40 -10.78 3.19 5.18
C LYS A 40 -11.00 1.89 4.40
N MET A 41 -10.57 1.87 3.13
CA MET A 41 -10.59 0.69 2.28
C MET A 41 -9.52 -0.33 2.70
N ASN A 42 -8.31 0.12 3.08
CA ASN A 42 -7.27 -0.76 3.63
C ASN A 42 -7.73 -1.44 4.93
N GLU A 43 -8.36 -0.70 5.85
CA GLU A 43 -8.94 -1.23 7.08
C GLU A 43 -10.02 -2.29 6.78
N SER A 44 -10.92 -1.99 5.85
CA SER A 44 -11.97 -2.92 5.41
C SER A 44 -11.39 -4.21 4.81
N ILE A 45 -10.34 -4.10 4.00
CA ILE A 45 -9.61 -5.24 3.42
C ILE A 45 -8.90 -6.05 4.51
N ALA A 46 -8.29 -5.38 5.50
CA ALA A 46 -7.65 -6.04 6.64
C ALA A 46 -8.66 -6.83 7.50
N MET A 47 -9.87 -6.29 7.73
CA MET A 47 -10.95 -7.04 8.39
C MET A 47 -11.35 -8.30 7.62
N VAL A 48 -11.45 -8.23 6.29
CA VAL A 48 -11.73 -9.41 5.46
C VAL A 48 -10.57 -10.40 5.49
N ARG A 49 -9.31 -9.94 5.44
CA ARG A 49 -8.13 -10.81 5.58
C ARG A 49 -8.09 -11.50 6.95
N ALA A 50 -8.41 -10.79 8.03
CA ALA A 50 -8.48 -11.37 9.37
C ALA A 50 -9.52 -12.51 9.45
N ASN A 51 -10.69 -12.33 8.82
CA ASN A 51 -11.69 -13.38 8.72
C ASN A 51 -11.19 -14.60 7.91
N VAL A 52 -10.50 -14.38 6.78
CA VAL A 52 -9.84 -15.47 6.04
C VAL A 52 -8.83 -16.18 6.94
N THR A 53 -7.94 -15.46 7.62
CA THR A 53 -6.90 -16.03 8.49
C THR A 53 -7.50 -16.83 9.66
N LEU A 54 -8.63 -16.41 10.21
CA LEU A 54 -9.35 -17.16 11.25
C LEU A 54 -9.88 -18.50 10.69
N LEU A 55 -10.58 -18.46 9.56
CA LEU A 55 -11.10 -19.65 8.89
C LEU A 55 -9.96 -20.60 8.46
N GLU A 56 -8.80 -20.08 8.03
CA GLU A 56 -7.59 -20.88 7.74
C GLU A 56 -7.07 -21.61 8.98
N LYS A 57 -7.02 -20.93 10.14
CA LYS A 57 -6.63 -21.55 11.43
C LYS A 57 -7.61 -22.62 11.90
N GLU A 58 -8.91 -22.33 11.80
CA GLU A 58 -9.97 -23.30 12.13
C GLU A 58 -9.90 -24.52 11.20
N ASN A 59 -9.59 -24.32 9.91
CA ASN A 59 -9.45 -25.41 8.93
C ASN A 59 -8.26 -26.31 9.28
N MET A 60 -7.10 -25.73 9.56
CA MET A 60 -5.92 -26.48 10.02
C MET A 60 -6.19 -27.29 11.30
N LYS A 61 -6.95 -26.71 12.25
CA LYS A 61 -7.39 -27.42 13.46
C LYS A 61 -8.29 -28.60 13.12
N TYR A 62 -9.37 -28.39 12.36
CA TYR A 62 -10.28 -29.47 11.96
C TYR A 62 -9.57 -30.59 11.19
N GLN A 63 -8.60 -30.25 10.32
CA GLN A 63 -7.79 -31.26 9.65
C GLN A 63 -6.93 -32.08 10.64
N GLN A 64 -6.38 -31.45 11.68
CA GLN A 64 -5.65 -32.16 12.73
C GLN A 64 -6.59 -33.07 13.53
N ASP A 65 -7.73 -32.55 13.99
CA ASP A 65 -8.72 -33.31 14.76
C ASP A 65 -9.23 -34.53 13.96
N VAL A 66 -9.48 -34.37 12.66
CA VAL A 66 -9.82 -35.47 11.73
C VAL A 66 -8.68 -36.50 11.60
N ARG A 67 -7.41 -36.08 11.50
CA ARG A 67 -6.27 -37.00 11.46
C ARG A 67 -6.13 -37.79 12.77
N GLU A 68 -6.20 -37.11 13.90
CA GLU A 68 -6.08 -37.72 15.22
C GLU A 68 -7.23 -38.68 15.54
N LEU A 69 -8.48 -38.30 15.26
CA LEU A 69 -9.64 -39.17 15.43
C LEU A 69 -9.57 -40.38 14.49
N THR A 70 -9.10 -40.20 13.25
CA THR A 70 -8.86 -41.33 12.33
C THR A 70 -7.82 -42.31 12.89
N ALA A 71 -6.74 -41.83 13.51
CA ALA A 71 -5.76 -42.69 14.18
C ALA A 71 -6.36 -43.41 15.41
N LYS A 72 -7.13 -42.70 16.24
CA LYS A 72 -7.82 -43.25 17.42
C LYS A 72 -8.85 -44.32 17.05
N VAL A 73 -9.63 -44.13 15.99
CA VAL A 73 -10.54 -45.15 15.42
C VAL A 73 -9.76 -46.40 14.99
N LYS A 74 -8.69 -46.24 14.20
CA LYS A 74 -7.87 -47.38 13.73
C LYS A 74 -7.28 -48.18 14.89
N ALA A 75 -6.74 -47.50 15.91
CA ALA A 75 -6.17 -48.13 17.08
C ALA A 75 -7.24 -48.88 17.92
N ALA A 76 -8.44 -48.31 18.08
CA ALA A 76 -9.53 -48.97 18.80
C ALA A 76 -10.01 -50.26 18.10
N ILE A 77 -10.14 -50.24 16.76
CA ILE A 77 -10.47 -51.43 15.96
C ILE A 77 -9.38 -52.49 16.09
N GLN A 78 -8.10 -52.11 15.98
CA GLN A 78 -6.97 -53.05 16.14
C GLN A 78 -6.90 -53.67 17.54
N ALA A 79 -7.37 -52.95 18.57
CA ALA A 79 -7.48 -53.43 19.94
C ALA A 79 -8.74 -54.25 20.23
N GLY A 80 -9.62 -54.49 19.24
CA GLY A 80 -10.89 -55.20 19.42
C GLY A 80 -11.91 -54.46 20.28
N ARG A 81 -11.81 -53.12 20.37
CA ARG A 81 -12.68 -52.26 21.18
C ARG A 81 -13.66 -51.50 20.30
N ASP A 82 -14.64 -52.22 19.78
CA ASP A 82 -15.61 -51.70 18.80
C ASP A 82 -16.52 -50.60 19.38
N ASP A 83 -16.75 -50.63 20.69
CA ASP A 83 -17.46 -49.60 21.46
C ASP A 83 -16.73 -48.23 21.41
N LEU A 84 -15.42 -48.26 21.67
CA LEU A 84 -14.54 -47.09 21.57
C LEU A 84 -14.34 -46.68 20.11
N ALA A 85 -14.22 -47.63 19.19
CA ALA A 85 -14.13 -47.34 17.75
C ALA A 85 -15.38 -46.59 17.26
N GLY A 86 -16.58 -47.04 17.64
CA GLY A 86 -17.85 -46.41 17.31
C GLY A 86 -17.95 -44.98 17.84
N THR A 87 -17.61 -44.74 19.11
CA THR A 87 -17.65 -43.39 19.69
C THR A 87 -16.64 -42.42 19.07
N TYR A 88 -15.44 -42.89 18.70
CA TYR A 88 -14.48 -42.07 17.95
C TYR A 88 -14.91 -41.86 16.48
N ALA A 89 -15.57 -42.83 15.84
CA ALA A 89 -16.06 -42.73 14.47
C ALA A 89 -17.19 -41.69 14.34
N THR A 90 -18.14 -41.65 15.29
CA THR A 90 -19.19 -40.61 15.32
C THR A 90 -18.61 -39.21 15.48
N LYS A 91 -17.59 -39.04 16.34
CA LYS A 91 -16.86 -37.77 16.47
C LYS A 91 -16.13 -37.40 15.18
N LEU A 92 -15.43 -38.37 14.57
CA LEU A 92 -14.73 -38.19 13.29
C LEU A 92 -15.66 -37.73 12.18
N GLN A 93 -16.89 -38.26 12.10
CA GLN A 93 -17.88 -37.81 11.14
C GLN A 93 -18.27 -36.34 11.39
N GLY A 94 -18.58 -35.97 12.64
CA GLY A 94 -18.90 -34.58 13.00
C GLY A 94 -17.80 -33.58 12.64
N GLU A 95 -16.53 -33.92 12.91
CA GLU A 95 -15.38 -33.08 12.56
C GLU A 95 -15.14 -33.01 11.03
N LYS A 96 -15.39 -34.09 10.28
CA LYS A 96 -15.32 -34.06 8.81
C LYS A 96 -16.39 -33.16 8.20
N GLU A 97 -17.60 -33.17 8.74
CA GLU A 97 -18.67 -32.26 8.31
C GLU A 97 -18.37 -30.81 8.69
N ALA A 98 -17.79 -30.56 9.87
CA ALA A 98 -17.34 -29.24 10.30
C ALA A 98 -16.21 -28.71 9.38
N LEU A 99 -15.23 -29.56 9.06
CA LEU A 99 -14.16 -29.26 8.10
C LEU A 99 -14.72 -28.88 6.73
N ALA A 100 -15.68 -29.65 6.19
CA ALA A 100 -16.30 -29.38 4.89
C ALA A 100 -17.05 -28.03 4.89
N ARG A 101 -17.86 -27.75 5.93
CA ARG A 101 -18.55 -26.46 6.10
C ARG A 101 -17.56 -25.30 6.25
N ASN A 102 -16.44 -25.50 6.93
CA ASN A 102 -15.43 -24.46 7.10
C ASN A 102 -14.63 -24.21 5.80
N GLN A 103 -14.32 -25.25 5.03
CA GLN A 103 -13.68 -25.12 3.71
C GLN A 103 -14.53 -24.25 2.77
N GLN A 104 -15.84 -24.52 2.68
CA GLN A 104 -16.75 -23.73 1.87
C GLN A 104 -16.79 -22.24 2.30
N GLN A 105 -16.82 -21.97 3.61
CA GLN A 105 -16.76 -20.61 4.15
C GLN A 105 -15.43 -19.92 3.85
N LEU A 106 -14.31 -20.65 3.96
CA LEU A 106 -12.98 -20.17 3.64
C LEU A 106 -12.85 -19.78 2.17
N ASP A 107 -13.36 -20.60 1.25
CA ASP A 107 -13.30 -20.34 -0.19
C ASP A 107 -14.13 -19.09 -0.56
N ILE A 108 -15.33 -18.94 0.03
CA ILE A 108 -16.15 -17.72 -0.11
C ILE A 108 -15.41 -16.49 0.45
N ALA A 109 -14.75 -16.62 1.61
CA ALA A 109 -14.01 -15.53 2.22
C ALA A 109 -12.77 -15.13 1.40
N LYS A 110 -12.06 -16.10 0.78
CA LYS A 110 -10.95 -15.86 -0.14
C LYS A 110 -11.40 -15.10 -1.38
N GLN A 111 -12.50 -15.51 -2.02
CA GLN A 111 -13.08 -14.78 -3.14
C GLN A 111 -13.53 -13.36 -2.77
N ALA A 112 -14.07 -13.17 -1.55
CA ALA A 112 -14.44 -11.85 -1.06
C ALA A 112 -13.22 -10.94 -0.83
N TYR A 113 -12.12 -11.50 -0.31
CA TYR A 113 -10.84 -10.80 -0.13
C TYR A 113 -10.25 -10.37 -1.48
N GLU A 114 -10.18 -11.29 -2.45
CA GLU A 114 -9.68 -11.01 -3.80
C GLU A 114 -10.52 -9.93 -4.51
N LYS A 115 -11.86 -10.02 -4.42
CA LYS A 115 -12.76 -8.98 -4.93
C LYS A 115 -12.51 -7.61 -4.27
N ALA A 116 -12.23 -7.57 -2.97
CA ALA A 116 -11.90 -6.32 -2.28
C ALA A 116 -10.54 -5.73 -2.72
N LEU A 117 -9.53 -6.57 -2.99
CA LEU A 117 -8.26 -6.13 -3.59
C LEU A 117 -8.46 -5.58 -5.02
N ASN A 118 -9.26 -6.25 -5.84
CA ASN A 118 -9.57 -5.79 -7.20
C ASN A 118 -10.35 -4.47 -7.21
N VAL A 119 -11.31 -4.31 -6.29
CA VAL A 119 -11.99 -3.02 -6.04
C VAL A 119 -10.99 -1.93 -5.66
N LYS A 120 -10.05 -2.20 -4.74
CA LYS A 120 -8.99 -1.24 -4.40
C LYS A 120 -8.13 -0.88 -5.60
N LYS A 121 -7.72 -1.86 -6.43
CA LYS A 121 -6.92 -1.62 -7.63
C LYS A 121 -7.66 -0.76 -8.66
N ALA A 122 -8.95 -0.98 -8.85
CA ALA A 122 -9.80 -0.14 -9.70
C ALA A 122 -9.96 1.28 -9.13
N PHE A 123 -10.20 1.40 -7.82
CA PHE A 123 -10.30 2.70 -7.14
C PHE A 123 -9.01 3.51 -7.24
N MET A 124 -7.84 2.89 -7.05
CA MET A 124 -6.55 3.58 -7.19
C MET A 124 -6.38 4.14 -8.61
N ARG A 125 -6.59 3.32 -9.66
CA ARG A 125 -6.54 3.79 -11.05
C ARG A 125 -7.49 4.95 -11.34
N GLU A 126 -8.71 4.89 -10.82
CA GLU A 126 -9.70 5.94 -10.99
C GLU A 126 -9.35 7.20 -10.18
N LYS A 127 -8.76 7.06 -8.99
CA LYS A 127 -8.19 8.15 -8.21
C LYS A 127 -7.09 8.85 -8.98
N ASP A 128 -6.12 8.08 -9.49
CA ASP A 128 -4.94 8.62 -10.16
C ASP A 128 -5.35 9.34 -11.45
N ARG A 129 -6.29 8.76 -12.23
CA ARG A 129 -6.94 9.42 -13.38
C ARG A 129 -7.60 10.76 -13.00
N LYS A 130 -8.48 10.76 -12.00
CA LYS A 130 -9.16 11.97 -11.53
C LYS A 130 -8.20 13.02 -10.95
N THR A 131 -7.13 12.58 -10.29
CA THR A 131 -6.10 13.46 -9.74
C THR A 131 -5.35 14.15 -10.87
N GLN A 132 -5.02 13.43 -11.95
CA GLN A 132 -4.38 14.03 -13.13
C GLN A 132 -5.30 15.00 -13.87
N GLU A 133 -6.57 14.63 -14.06
CA GLU A 133 -7.60 15.50 -14.67
C GLU A 133 -7.80 16.79 -13.86
N ALA A 134 -7.92 16.66 -12.54
CA ALA A 134 -8.02 17.78 -11.61
C ALA A 134 -6.77 18.67 -11.62
N MET A 135 -5.56 18.09 -11.58
CA MET A 135 -4.31 18.84 -11.63
C MET A 135 -4.15 19.62 -12.94
N ASN A 136 -4.54 19.04 -14.07
CA ASN A 136 -4.52 19.74 -15.35
C ASN A 136 -5.53 20.90 -15.38
N ALA A 137 -6.78 20.67 -14.94
CA ALA A 137 -7.80 21.71 -14.86
C ALA A 137 -7.41 22.86 -13.91
N VAL A 138 -6.74 22.58 -12.79
CA VAL A 138 -6.19 23.61 -11.88
C VAL A 138 -5.05 24.40 -12.54
N ARG A 139 -4.19 23.78 -13.33
CA ARG A 139 -3.14 24.50 -14.10
C ARG A 139 -3.76 25.43 -15.15
N ASP A 140 -4.77 24.96 -15.87
CA ASP A 140 -5.46 25.75 -16.90
C ASP A 140 -6.24 26.92 -16.27
N ALA A 141 -6.95 26.68 -15.16
CA ALA A 141 -7.64 27.73 -14.40
C ALA A 141 -6.65 28.79 -13.88
N ARG A 142 -5.52 28.36 -13.29
CA ARG A 142 -4.45 29.28 -12.83
C ARG A 142 -3.83 30.07 -13.99
N ARG A 143 -3.66 29.44 -15.16
CA ARG A 143 -3.17 30.12 -16.38
C ARG A 143 -4.16 31.16 -16.88
N ALA A 144 -5.46 30.85 -16.90
CA ALA A 144 -6.51 31.80 -17.26
C ALA A 144 -6.59 32.98 -16.27
N LYS A 145 -6.54 32.70 -14.95
CA LYS A 145 -6.45 33.74 -13.90
C LYS A 145 -5.22 34.64 -14.07
N TRP A 146 -4.07 34.09 -14.47
CA TRP A 146 -2.87 34.88 -14.79
C TRP A 146 -3.05 35.75 -16.05
N GLN A 147 -3.59 35.18 -17.13
CA GLN A 147 -3.83 35.90 -18.38
C GLN A 147 -4.82 37.06 -18.20
N ALA A 148 -5.93 36.85 -17.49
CA ALA A 148 -6.88 37.89 -17.13
C ALA A 148 -6.20 39.00 -16.30
N LYS A 149 -5.46 38.64 -15.25
CA LYS A 149 -4.75 39.63 -14.43
C LYS A 149 -3.69 40.42 -15.20
N VAL A 150 -3.01 39.81 -16.18
CA VAL A 150 -2.11 40.53 -17.08
C VAL A 150 -2.91 41.50 -17.95
N ALA A 151 -4.01 41.05 -18.58
CA ALA A 151 -4.88 41.90 -19.40
C ALA A 151 -5.44 43.10 -18.61
N ASP A 152 -6.01 42.87 -17.43
CA ASP A 152 -6.52 43.92 -16.53
C ASP A 152 -5.43 44.96 -16.20
N THR A 153 -4.20 44.50 -15.91
CA THR A 153 -3.09 45.43 -15.69
C THR A 153 -2.76 46.21 -16.96
N MET A 154 -2.71 45.57 -18.14
CA MET A 154 -2.44 46.26 -19.40
C MET A 154 -3.52 47.30 -19.75
N GLU A 155 -4.81 47.01 -19.52
CA GLU A 155 -5.91 47.96 -19.68
C GLU A 155 -5.80 49.15 -18.69
N SER A 156 -5.45 48.87 -17.42
CA SER A 156 -5.21 49.95 -16.45
C SER A 156 -4.00 50.84 -16.81
N PHE A 157 -3.00 50.28 -17.51
CA PHE A 157 -1.83 51.03 -17.98
C PHE A 157 -2.07 51.79 -19.29
N THR A 158 -2.95 51.34 -20.20
CA THR A 158 -3.25 52.07 -21.44
C THR A 158 -4.10 53.32 -21.21
N VAL A 159 -4.91 53.36 -20.15
CA VAL A 159 -5.67 54.56 -19.75
C VAL A 159 -4.77 55.66 -19.15
N ALA A 160 -3.64 55.28 -18.54
CA ALA A 160 -2.64 56.20 -17.99
C ALA A 160 -1.42 56.33 -18.92
N GLY A 161 -1.64 56.93 -20.10
CA GLY A 161 -0.68 56.91 -21.22
C GLY A 161 0.76 57.31 -20.88
N VAL A 162 1.68 56.33 -20.92
CA VAL A 162 3.14 56.50 -20.85
C VAL A 162 3.84 55.44 -21.71
N ASP A 163 4.06 55.74 -22.99
CA ASP A 163 4.64 54.78 -23.96
C ASP A 163 6.05 54.27 -23.58
N SER A 164 6.85 55.06 -22.84
CA SER A 164 8.21 54.65 -22.44
C SER A 164 8.25 53.59 -21.33
N THR A 165 7.18 53.47 -20.53
CA THR A 165 7.12 52.47 -19.44
C THR A 165 6.58 51.12 -19.95
N HIS A 166 5.97 51.11 -21.13
CA HIS A 166 5.32 49.95 -21.72
C HIS A 166 6.33 48.81 -21.99
N ASP A 167 7.41 49.07 -22.73
CA ASP A 167 8.44 48.06 -23.06
C ASP A 167 9.15 47.49 -21.82
N GLU A 168 9.45 48.34 -20.83
CA GLU A 168 10.13 47.87 -19.61
C GLU A 168 9.21 46.95 -18.79
N MET A 169 7.91 47.26 -18.75
CA MET A 169 6.90 46.44 -18.09
C MET A 169 6.59 45.17 -18.89
N LEU A 170 6.51 45.24 -20.22
CA LEU A 170 6.32 44.07 -21.09
C LEU A 170 7.44 43.05 -20.89
N ARG A 171 8.70 43.52 -20.85
CA ARG A 171 9.88 42.72 -20.54
C ARG A 171 9.82 42.11 -19.13
N LYS A 172 9.43 42.88 -18.10
CA LYS A 172 9.26 42.37 -16.72
C LYS A 172 8.12 41.36 -16.59
N VAL A 173 7.04 41.50 -17.36
CA VAL A 173 5.92 40.53 -17.39
C VAL A 173 6.33 39.26 -18.11
N GLN A 174 7.04 39.35 -19.23
CA GLN A 174 7.62 38.19 -19.92
C GLN A 174 8.64 37.47 -19.02
N GLU A 175 9.55 38.19 -18.38
CA GLU A 175 10.52 37.64 -17.42
C GLU A 175 9.83 36.95 -16.24
N LYS A 176 8.83 37.57 -15.59
CA LYS A 176 8.06 36.93 -14.52
C LYS A 176 7.26 35.73 -14.98
N THR A 177 6.71 35.76 -16.20
CA THR A 177 5.96 34.63 -16.77
C THR A 177 6.91 33.48 -17.05
N ALA A 178 8.06 33.73 -17.68
CA ALA A 178 9.11 32.73 -17.92
C ALA A 178 9.68 32.15 -16.62
N ILE A 179 9.90 32.96 -15.59
CA ILE A 179 10.34 32.48 -14.26
C ILE A 179 9.27 31.60 -13.60
N ASN A 180 7.99 31.97 -13.70
CA ASN A 180 6.90 31.16 -13.13
C ASN A 180 6.66 29.86 -13.92
N GLU A 181 6.79 29.89 -15.24
CA GLU A 181 6.71 28.74 -16.13
C GLU A 181 7.89 27.78 -15.89
N ALA A 182 9.13 28.30 -15.81
CA ALA A 182 10.31 27.52 -15.43
C ALA A 182 10.18 26.94 -14.02
N ARG A 183 9.65 27.68 -13.04
CA ARG A 183 9.36 27.13 -11.70
C ARG A 183 8.31 26.02 -11.72
N MET A 184 7.32 26.10 -12.60
CA MET A 184 6.29 25.07 -12.74
C MET A 184 6.83 23.84 -13.49
N GLN A 185 7.70 24.04 -14.48
CA GLN A 185 8.45 22.95 -15.13
C GLN A 185 9.41 22.27 -14.15
N MET A 186 10.22 23.00 -13.39
CA MET A 186 11.09 22.42 -12.35
C MET A 186 10.29 21.68 -11.27
N ALA A 187 9.10 22.16 -10.90
CA ALA A 187 8.23 21.46 -9.96
C ALA A 187 7.70 20.14 -10.54
N LEU A 188 7.31 20.11 -11.81
CA LEU A 188 6.94 18.90 -12.54
C LEU A 188 8.11 17.92 -12.65
N GLU A 189 9.26 18.40 -13.12
CA GLU A 189 10.50 17.65 -13.29
C GLU A 189 11.00 17.09 -11.96
N SER A 190 10.78 17.79 -10.82
CA SER A 190 11.08 17.26 -9.48
C SER A 190 10.19 16.10 -9.04
N VAL A 191 8.95 16.03 -9.54
CA VAL A 191 8.04 14.90 -9.28
C VAL A 191 8.38 13.72 -10.19
N ASP A 192 8.70 13.97 -11.45
CA ASP A 192 9.18 12.92 -12.37
C ASP A 192 10.56 12.38 -11.94
N HIS A 193 11.47 13.22 -11.43
CA HIS A 193 12.73 12.77 -10.84
C HIS A 193 12.53 11.93 -9.58
N GLN A 194 11.52 12.22 -8.74
CA GLN A 194 11.18 11.36 -7.61
C GLN A 194 10.59 10.03 -8.09
N ALA A 195 9.73 10.04 -9.11
CA ALA A 195 9.20 8.80 -9.70
C ALA A 195 10.30 7.95 -10.34
N ALA A 196 11.20 8.55 -11.12
CA ALA A 196 12.33 7.89 -11.75
C ALA A 196 13.35 7.35 -10.73
N ALA A 197 13.63 8.10 -9.65
CA ALA A 197 14.50 7.61 -8.58
C ALA A 197 13.87 6.45 -7.80
N ILE A 198 12.55 6.44 -7.60
CA ILE A 198 11.82 5.30 -7.03
C ILE A 198 11.83 4.10 -7.99
N GLU A 199 11.76 4.33 -9.30
CA GLU A 199 11.84 3.27 -10.31
C GLU A 199 13.26 2.68 -10.39
N GLU A 200 14.31 3.50 -10.38
CA GLU A 200 15.72 3.08 -10.29
C GLU A 200 16.02 2.31 -8.99
N GLU A 201 15.50 2.79 -7.84
CA GLU A 201 15.63 2.08 -6.57
C GLU A 201 14.86 0.75 -6.58
N ALA A 202 13.68 0.69 -7.20
CA ALA A 202 12.91 -0.54 -7.36
C ALA A 202 13.58 -1.55 -8.33
N GLU A 203 14.19 -1.09 -9.42
CA GLU A 203 14.98 -1.92 -10.33
C GLU A 203 16.24 -2.45 -9.62
N LYS A 204 16.91 -1.63 -8.82
CA LYS A 204 18.07 -2.05 -8.03
C LYS A 204 17.71 -3.10 -6.98
N ILE A 205 16.59 -2.92 -6.26
CA ILE A 205 16.08 -3.92 -5.30
C ILE A 205 15.73 -5.24 -6.02
N GLN A 206 15.08 -5.18 -7.19
CA GLN A 206 14.82 -6.37 -8.01
C GLN A 206 16.11 -7.03 -8.49
N GLY A 207 17.11 -6.25 -8.89
CA GLY A 207 18.43 -6.74 -9.30
C GLY A 207 19.16 -7.46 -8.16
N ASP A 208 19.17 -6.87 -6.95
CA ASP A 208 19.76 -7.49 -5.76
C ASP A 208 19.01 -8.77 -5.36
N GLU A 209 17.68 -8.82 -5.51
CA GLU A 209 16.87 -10.02 -5.26
C GLU A 209 17.10 -11.11 -6.32
N LEU A 210 17.23 -10.76 -7.61
CA LEU A 210 17.62 -11.66 -8.70
C LEU A 210 19.03 -12.23 -8.48
N VAL A 211 20.01 -11.39 -8.11
CA VAL A 211 21.37 -11.83 -7.77
C VAL A 211 21.36 -12.74 -6.54
N LYS A 212 20.48 -12.50 -5.56
CA LYS A 212 20.31 -13.39 -4.40
C LYS A 212 19.70 -14.74 -4.81
N GLN A 213 18.70 -14.75 -5.70
CA GLN A 213 18.14 -15.98 -6.27
C GLN A 213 19.21 -16.77 -7.05
N PHE A 214 19.99 -16.10 -7.91
CA PHE A 214 21.09 -16.72 -8.64
C PHE A 214 22.18 -17.29 -7.71
N LYS A 215 22.50 -16.60 -6.59
CA LYS A 215 23.44 -17.10 -5.57
C LYS A 215 22.91 -18.33 -4.81
N MET A 216 21.59 -18.43 -4.62
CA MET A 216 20.95 -19.63 -4.06
C MET A 216 20.96 -20.79 -5.06
N GLU A 217 20.67 -20.54 -6.34
CA GLU A 217 20.75 -21.57 -7.41
C GLU A 217 22.19 -22.05 -7.67
N MET A 218 23.18 -21.16 -7.54
CA MET A 218 24.61 -21.48 -7.63
C MET A 218 25.19 -22.13 -6.36
N GLY A 219 24.37 -22.43 -5.34
CA GLY A 219 24.79 -23.15 -4.14
C GLY A 219 25.75 -22.39 -3.22
N LEU A 220 25.80 -21.05 -3.29
CA LEU A 220 26.76 -20.21 -2.56
C LEU A 220 26.21 -19.62 -1.25
N MET A 221 25.18 -20.23 -0.67
CA MET A 221 24.69 -19.94 0.68
C MET A 221 24.56 -21.22 1.51
N ASP A 222 25.69 -21.63 2.10
CA ASP A 222 25.64 -22.46 3.31
C ASP A 222 25.10 -21.63 4.49
N SER A 223 24.37 -22.31 5.37
CA SER A 223 23.61 -21.71 6.48
C SER A 223 24.42 -21.71 7.80
N PRO A 224 23.81 -21.37 8.94
CA PRO A 224 23.92 -20.09 9.62
C PRO A 224 25.13 -19.98 10.59
N ALA A 225 25.37 -18.76 11.11
CA ALA A 225 26.44 -18.48 12.09
C ALA A 225 26.37 -19.38 13.36
N PRO A 226 27.53 -19.68 13.98
CA PRO A 226 27.77 -19.06 15.30
C PRO A 226 29.25 -18.82 15.70
N VAL A 227 29.44 -17.81 16.58
CA VAL A 227 30.44 -17.61 17.67
C VAL A 227 31.98 -17.70 17.46
N SER A 228 32.66 -16.91 18.30
CA SER A 228 34.01 -17.10 18.86
C SER A 228 35.27 -16.58 18.12
N ASP A 229 35.65 -15.35 18.50
CA ASP A 229 36.86 -15.03 19.30
C ASP A 229 38.30 -15.13 18.71
N VAL A 230 39.18 -14.28 19.29
CA VAL A 230 40.66 -14.22 19.23
C VAL A 230 41.35 -13.70 17.95
N GLY A 231 42.15 -12.62 18.11
CA GLY A 231 43.16 -12.18 17.14
C GLY A 231 43.92 -10.89 17.54
N ALA A 232 45.05 -11.05 18.26
CA ALA A 232 46.04 -10.03 18.72
C ALA A 232 46.22 -8.77 17.83
N GLY A 233 46.54 -7.56 18.32
CA GLY A 233 47.45 -7.12 19.40
C GLY A 233 48.32 -5.97 18.83
N PRO A 234 48.78 -4.96 19.62
CA PRO A 234 50.07 -5.15 20.29
C PRO A 234 50.23 -4.49 21.68
N GLU A 235 51.35 -4.89 22.28
CA GLU A 235 51.88 -4.68 23.63
C GLU A 235 51.95 -3.24 24.19
N LYS A 236 51.70 -3.10 25.49
CA LYS A 236 52.49 -2.24 26.42
C LYS A 236 52.66 -2.88 27.81
N THR A 237 53.71 -3.69 27.94
CA THR A 237 54.70 -3.71 29.03
C THR A 237 54.33 -3.37 30.51
N ILE A 238 54.60 -4.35 31.39
CA ILE A 238 55.22 -4.23 32.74
C ILE A 238 54.37 -3.60 33.89
N GLY A 239 54.18 -4.21 35.06
CA GLY A 239 54.47 -5.59 35.54
C GLY A 239 54.69 -5.72 37.07
N LYS A 240 54.45 -6.92 37.65
CA LYS A 240 54.85 -7.44 39.01
C LYS A 240 54.38 -6.66 40.27
N LYS A 241 54.25 -7.22 41.50
CA LYS A 241 54.07 -8.58 42.10
C LYS A 241 53.39 -8.33 43.49
N VAL A 242 52.62 -9.23 44.12
CA VAL A 242 53.00 -10.21 45.19
C VAL A 242 51.72 -10.97 45.62
N GLU A 243 51.89 -12.16 46.20
CA GLU A 243 50.94 -13.04 46.92
C GLU A 243 50.16 -12.40 48.10
N ILE A 244 48.90 -12.79 48.35
CA ILE A 244 48.43 -13.86 49.28
C ILE A 244 48.95 -13.73 50.72
N LYS A 245 48.08 -13.25 51.62
CA LYS A 245 47.69 -14.00 52.83
C LYS A 245 46.31 -13.58 53.33
#